data_AF-A0A5P9HL53-F1
#
_entry.id   AF-A0A5P9HL53-F1
#
_cell.length_a   1.000
_cell.length_b   1.000
_cell.length_c   1.000
_cell.angle_alpha   90.00
_cell.angle_beta   90.00
_cell.angle_gamma   90.00
#
_symmetry.space_group_name_H-M   'P 1'
#
loop_
_entity.id
_entity.type
_entity.pdbx_description
1 polymer ?
#
loop_
_entity_poly.entity_id
_entity_poly.type
_entity_poly.pdbx_seq_one_letter_code
_entity_poly.pdbx_strand_id
1 'polypeptide(L)'
;MNMNKFDQAVAKQLVTMDRLLTLQLEMEKIQERQKQSIGNNEGCSQLQEEIKKKKEELQKIQLEFETQTEDAIRSYQLMGSI
;
A
#
# COMPACT_ATOMS: atom_id res chain seq x y z
N MET A 1 23.47 21.31 -6.32
CA MET A 1 21.99 21.38 -6.16
C MET A 1 21.37 19.98 -6.31
N ASN A 2 21.55 19.07 -5.34
CA ASN A 2 21.01 17.69 -5.44
C ASN A 2 19.96 17.32 -4.36
N MET A 3 19.65 18.22 -3.41
CA MET A 3 18.59 18.00 -2.40
C MET A 3 17.23 17.67 -3.02
N ASN A 4 16.94 18.23 -4.19
CA ASN A 4 15.62 18.18 -4.79
C ASN A 4 15.13 16.75 -5.12
N LYS A 5 16.02 15.80 -5.48
CA LYS A 5 15.58 14.43 -5.85
C LYS A 5 15.25 13.56 -4.65
N PHE A 6 16.05 13.67 -3.57
CA PHE A 6 15.80 12.94 -2.33
C PHE A 6 14.55 13.47 -1.63
N ASP A 7 14.42 14.79 -1.51
CA ASP A 7 13.24 15.42 -0.89
C ASP A 7 11.96 15.08 -1.67
N GLN A 8 12.03 15.01 -3.01
CA GLN A 8 10.90 14.56 -3.84
C GLN A 8 10.57 13.07 -3.65
N ALA A 9 11.56 12.20 -3.45
CA ALA A 9 11.33 10.78 -3.19
C ALA A 9 10.66 10.57 -1.82
N VAL A 10 11.16 11.25 -0.78
CA VAL A 10 10.58 11.22 0.57
C VAL A 10 9.15 11.77 0.57
N ALA A 11 8.91 12.89 -0.11
CA ALA A 11 7.56 13.45 -0.24
C ALA A 11 6.58 12.50 -0.93
N LYS A 12 7.00 11.84 -2.02
CA LYS A 12 6.18 10.81 -2.68
C LYS A 12 5.91 9.61 -1.76
N GLN A 13 6.92 9.19 -0.99
CA GLN A 13 6.79 8.06 -0.09
C GLN A 13 5.80 8.32 1.06
N LEU A 14 5.79 9.53 1.61
CA LEU A 14 4.81 9.96 2.62
C LEU A 14 3.37 9.99 2.09
N VAL A 15 3.17 10.48 0.86
CA VAL A 15 1.84 10.46 0.21
C VAL A 15 1.36 9.03 -0.01
N THR A 16 2.26 8.12 -0.41
CA THR A 16 1.94 6.69 -0.56
C THR A 16 1.58 6.06 0.79
N MET A 17 2.28 6.43 1.87
CA MET A 17 2.00 5.93 3.22
C MET A 17 0.63 6.36 3.73
N ASP A 18 0.22 7.60 3.48
CA ASP A 18 -1.09 8.12 3.88
C ASP A 18 -2.24 7.38 3.15
N ARG A 19 -2.02 7.08 1.86
CA ARG A 19 -2.95 6.26 1.07
C ARG A 19 -3.04 4.82 1.59
N LEU A 20 -1.91 4.25 2.02
CA LEU A 20 -1.87 2.91 2.60
C LEU A 20 -2.66 2.83 3.91
N LEU A 21 -2.47 3.79 4.82
CA LEU A 21 -3.22 3.87 6.08
C LEU A 21 -4.73 4.00 5.84
N THR A 22 -5.12 4.81 4.86
CA THR A 22 -6.53 4.96 4.48
C THR A 22 -7.13 3.62 4.01
N LEU A 23 -6.44 2.90 3.13
CA LEU A 23 -6.88 1.60 2.66
C LEU A 23 -6.96 0.56 3.77
N GLN A 24 -6.02 0.57 4.72
CA GLN A 24 -6.05 -0.32 5.88
C GLN A 24 -7.29 -0.08 6.75
N LEU A 25 -7.62 1.17 7.03
CA LEU A 25 -8.84 1.53 7.77
C LEU A 25 -10.12 1.12 7.04
N GLU A 26 -10.16 1.21 5.71
CA GLU A 26 -11.28 0.74 4.91
C GLU A 26 -11.41 -0.79 4.94
N MET A 27 -10.29 -1.51 4.87
CA MET A 27 -10.28 -2.97 4.98
C MET A 27 -10.79 -3.45 6.33
N GLU A 28 -10.39 -2.80 7.43
CA GLU A 28 -10.89 -3.13 8.76
C GLU A 28 -12.42 -2.98 8.84
N LYS A 29 -12.98 -1.88 8.30
CA LYS A 29 -14.43 -1.66 8.25
C LYS A 29 -15.16 -2.71 7.41
N ILE A 30 -14.56 -3.20 6.33
CA ILE A 30 -15.15 -4.26 5.49
C ILE A 30 -15.14 -5.59 6.23
N GLN A 31 -14.03 -5.94 6.88
CA GLN A 31 -13.90 -7.18 7.66
C GLN A 31 -14.87 -7.20 8.85
N GLU A 32 -15.06 -6.06 9.52
CA GLU A 32 -16.04 -5.91 10.61
C GLU A 32 -17.46 -6.21 10.10
N ARG A 33 -17.85 -5.64 8.95
CA ARG A 33 -19.15 -5.90 8.31
C ARG A 33 -19.30 -7.35 7.86
N GLN A 34 -18.24 -7.97 7.35
CA GLN A 34 -18.25 -9.37 6.96
C GLN A 34 -18.48 -10.29 8.17
N LYS A 35 -17.81 -10.04 9.30
CA LYS A 35 -18.02 -10.78 10.55
C LYS A 35 -19.46 -10.66 11.05
N GLN A 36 -20.06 -9.49 10.92
CA GLN A 36 -21.47 -9.25 11.27
C GLN A 36 -22.47 -9.88 10.29
N SER A 37 -22.03 -10.25 9.08
CA SER A 37 -22.85 -10.83 8.02
C SER A 37 -22.79 -12.38 7.95
N ILE A 38 -22.14 -13.05 8.91
CA ILE A 38 -22.11 -14.51 9.01
C ILE A 38 -23.50 -15.02 9.42
N GLY A 39 -24.35 -15.18 8.41
CA GLY A 39 -25.73 -15.68 8.49
C GLY A 39 -26.41 -15.89 7.13
N ASN A 40 -25.79 -15.47 6.02
CA ASN A 40 -26.39 -15.61 4.69
C ASN A 40 -25.34 -16.07 3.64
N ASN A 41 -25.55 -17.25 3.07
CA ASN A 41 -24.51 -18.07 2.42
C ASN A 41 -24.10 -17.57 1.02
N GLU A 42 -24.98 -16.86 0.30
CA GLU A 42 -24.71 -16.42 -1.09
C GLU A 42 -23.91 -15.11 -1.17
N GLY A 43 -24.04 -14.20 -0.19
CA GLY A 43 -23.25 -12.95 -0.14
C GLY A 43 -21.78 -13.18 0.25
N CYS A 44 -21.49 -14.32 0.86
CA CYS A 44 -20.16 -14.64 1.39
C CYS A 44 -19.14 -14.86 0.26
N SER A 45 -19.54 -15.48 -0.85
CA SER A 45 -18.67 -15.73 -2.00
C SER A 45 -18.29 -14.47 -2.77
N GLN A 46 -19.24 -13.55 -2.98
CA GLN A 46 -18.97 -12.26 -3.64
C GLN A 46 -18.05 -11.38 -2.78
N LEU A 47 -18.31 -11.31 -1.46
CA LEU A 47 -17.44 -10.60 -0.52
C LEU A 47 -16.04 -11.21 -0.45
N GLN A 48 -15.91 -12.54 -0.50
CA GLN A 48 -14.60 -13.20 -0.54
C GLN A 48 -13.83 -12.85 -1.83
N GLU A 49 -14.50 -12.76 -2.96
CA GLU A 49 -13.86 -12.40 -4.23
C GLU A 49 -13.42 -10.92 -4.26
N GLU A 50 -14.22 -10.02 -3.69
CA GLU A 50 -13.81 -8.62 -3.50
C GLU A 50 -12.60 -8.50 -2.57
N ILE A 51 -12.60 -9.24 -1.45
CA ILE A 51 -11.46 -9.28 -0.52
C ILE A 51 -10.21 -9.81 -1.21
N LYS A 52 -10.35 -10.83 -2.07
CA LYS A 52 -9.22 -11.38 -2.83
C LYS A 52 -8.64 -10.33 -3.78
N LYS A 53 -9.48 -9.64 -4.56
CA LYS A 53 -9.03 -8.55 -5.44
C LYS A 53 -8.34 -7.43 -4.67
N LYS A 54 -8.87 -7.05 -3.51
CA LYS A 54 -8.26 -6.02 -2.66
C LYS A 54 -6.92 -6.46 -2.08
N LYS A 55 -6.75 -7.74 -1.74
CA LYS A 55 -5.45 -8.29 -1.32
C LYS A 55 -4.42 -8.31 -2.46
N GLU A 56 -4.83 -8.65 -3.67
CA GLU A 56 -3.95 -8.62 -4.85
C GLU A 56 -3.51 -7.18 -5.18
N GLU A 57 -4.43 -6.22 -5.11
CA GLU A 57 -4.14 -4.79 -5.27
C GLU A 57 -3.16 -4.30 -4.18
N LEU A 58 -3.36 -4.72 -2.93
CA LEU A 58 -2.47 -4.39 -1.81
C LEU A 58 -1.06 -4.95 -2.02
N GLN A 59 -0.93 -6.21 -2.43
CA GLN A 59 0.38 -6.82 -2.73
C GLN A 59 1.11 -6.07 -3.83
N LYS A 60 0.40 -5.64 -4.88
CA LYS A 60 1.00 -4.87 -5.96
C LYS A 60 1.54 -3.52 -5.47
N ILE A 61 0.77 -2.80 -4.66
CA ILE A 61 1.20 -1.53 -4.06
C ILE A 61 2.42 -1.75 -3.15
N GLN A 62 2.43 -2.85 -2.39
CA GLN A 62 3.55 -3.18 -1.51
C GLN A 62 4.84 -3.44 -2.29
N LEU A 63 4.76 -4.19 -3.39
CA LEU A 63 5.92 -4.42 -4.27
C LEU A 63 6.43 -3.14 -4.93
N GLU A 64 5.51 -2.28 -5.37
CA GLU A 64 5.87 -0.95 -5.92
C GLU A 64 6.58 -0.09 -4.87
N PHE A 65 6.12 -0.12 -3.62
CA PHE A 65 6.74 0.60 -2.51
C PHE A 65 8.14 0.09 -2.18
N GLU A 66 8.34 -1.23 -2.14
CA GLU A 66 9.64 -1.84 -1.90
C GLU A 66 10.63 -1.43 -3.00
N THR A 67 10.19 -1.49 -4.26
CA THR A 67 11.01 -1.08 -5.42
C THR A 67 11.42 0.39 -5.33
N GLN A 68 10.47 1.28 -5.03
CA GLN A 68 10.75 2.71 -4.86
C GLN A 68 11.71 2.99 -3.69
N THR A 69 11.62 2.19 -2.61
CA THR A 69 12.50 2.29 -1.46
C THR A 69 13.93 1.86 -1.81
N GLU A 70 14.09 0.77 -2.57
CA GLU A 70 15.40 0.36 -3.08
C GLU A 70 16.03 1.43 -3.98
N ASP A 71 15.25 2.02 -4.89
CA ASP A 71 15.73 3.07 -5.79
C ASP A 71 16.16 4.34 -5.03
N ALA A 72 15.44 4.68 -3.96
CA ALA A 72 15.80 5.80 -3.08
C ALA A 72 17.12 5.52 -2.33
N ILE A 73 17.29 4.32 -1.78
CA ILE A 73 18.53 3.90 -1.11
C ILE A 73 19.71 3.91 -2.10
N ARG A 74 19.55 3.33 -3.30
CA ARG A 74 20.58 3.33 -4.35
C ARG A 74 20.98 4.76 -4.72
N SER A 75 20.00 5.64 -4.90
CA SER A 75 20.25 7.05 -5.22
C SER A 75 21.02 7.78 -4.11
N TYR A 76 20.71 7.47 -2.85
CA TYR A 76 21.44 8.01 -1.69
C TYR A 76 22.88 7.47 -1.61
N GLN A 77 23.09 6.17 -1.82
CA GLN A 77 24.44 5.55 -1.84
C GLN A 77 25.32 6.07 -2.97
N LEU A 78 24.74 6.33 -4.15
CA LEU A 78 25.43 6.95 -5.28
C LEU A 78 25.84 8.40 -4.97
N MET A 79 25.05 9.12 -4.15
CA MET A 79 25.40 10.46 -3.67
C MET A 79 26.50 10.48 -2.61
N GLY A 80 26.69 9.39 -1.85
CA GLY A 80 27.73 9.25 -0.82
C GLY A 80 29.08 8.68 -1.31
N SER A 81 29.19 8.32 -2.59
CA SER A 81 30.40 7.77 -3.22
C SER A 81 31.22 8.81 -4.01
N ILE A 82 31.07 10.10 -3.70
CA ILE A 82 31.86 11.23 -4.24
C ILE A 82 32.50 11.95 -3.06
#